data_AF-A0A9E0YEB9-F1
#
_entry.id   AF-A0A9E0YEB9-F1
#
_cell.length_a   1.000
_cell.length_b   1.000
_cell.length_c   1.000
_cell.angle_alpha   90.00
_cell.angle_beta   90.00
_cell.angle_gamma   90.00
#
_symmetry.space_group_name_H-M   'P 1'
#
loop_
_entity.id
_entity.type
_entity.pdbx_description
1 polymer ?
#
loop_
_entity_poly.entity_id
_entity_poly.type
_entity_poly.pdbx_seq_one_letter_code
_entity_poly.pdbx_strand_id
1 'polypeptide(L)'
;MAATAVFAHEGHHHHDEPARSRSEQEIRDEKLKRIGVSYLAQVKPIFQKACFDCHSNQTRYPSYYKIPGIRQLIDSDIAESKKHLDFSNDFPFKSHASVEEDLKAIGDEVREGDMPPFRYRILHSRQKLTKEDKAAISTWVSESAAILK
;
A
#
# COMPACT_ATOMS: atom_id res chain seq x y z
N MET A 1 -70.40 15.02 11.54
CA MET A 1 -69.97 13.61 11.43
C MET A 1 -68.45 13.57 11.36
N ALA A 2 -67.86 12.72 12.20
CA ALA A 2 -66.51 12.15 12.18
C ALA A 2 -65.27 13.08 12.23
N ALA A 3 -64.59 12.99 13.37
CA ALA A 3 -63.15 13.18 13.55
C ALA A 3 -62.38 11.93 13.09
N THR A 4 -61.13 12.11 12.65
CA THR A 4 -59.93 11.22 12.73
C THR A 4 -58.93 11.68 11.67
N ALA A 5 -57.62 11.56 11.75
CA ALA A 5 -56.62 11.43 12.81
C ALA A 5 -55.25 11.54 12.10
N VAL A 6 -54.24 11.91 12.88
CA VAL A 6 -52.81 12.07 12.58
C VAL A 6 -52.13 10.80 12.00
N PHE A 7 -51.15 10.98 11.10
CA PHE A 7 -49.88 10.21 10.94
C PHE A 7 -48.93 11.13 10.14
N ALA A 8 -47.85 11.75 10.63
CA ALA A 8 -46.69 11.35 11.45
C ALA A 8 -45.73 10.35 10.77
N HIS A 9 -44.58 10.91 10.35
CA HIS A 9 -43.23 10.34 10.21
C HIS A 9 -42.93 9.27 9.15
N GLU A 10 -42.02 9.61 8.23
CA GLU A 10 -40.80 8.81 8.06
C GLU A 10 -39.66 9.73 7.59
N GLY A 11 -38.84 10.14 8.55
CA GLY A 11 -37.57 10.76 8.30
C GLY A 11 -36.64 9.73 7.69
N HIS A 12 -36.21 9.97 6.45
CA HIS A 12 -35.01 9.33 5.94
C HIS A 12 -33.82 9.90 6.71
N HIS A 13 -33.44 9.18 7.76
CA HIS A 13 -32.14 9.28 8.38
C HIS A 13 -31.08 8.96 7.32
N HIS A 14 -30.62 9.99 6.62
CA HIS A 14 -29.27 9.97 6.06
C HIS A 14 -28.34 10.00 7.28
N HIS A 15 -27.80 8.82 7.59
CA HIS A 15 -26.61 8.73 8.43
C HIS A 15 -25.51 9.50 7.70
N ASP A 16 -25.32 10.77 8.06
CA ASP A 16 -24.09 11.50 7.77
C ASP A 16 -22.98 10.78 8.53
N GLU A 17 -22.19 9.97 7.82
CA GLU A 17 -20.84 9.64 8.28
C GLU A 17 -20.11 10.97 8.52
N PRO A 18 -19.52 11.21 9.71
CA PRO A 18 -18.92 12.50 10.00
C PRO A 18 -17.68 12.67 9.11
N ALA A 19 -17.82 13.52 8.09
CA ALA A 19 -16.70 14.02 7.31
C ALA A 19 -15.68 14.64 8.29
N ARG A 20 -14.47 14.07 8.31
CA ARG A 20 -13.31 14.59 9.04
C ARG A 20 -13.23 16.11 8.85
N SER A 21 -13.01 16.88 9.91
CA SER A 21 -13.00 18.35 9.79
C SER A 21 -11.93 18.76 8.77
N ARG A 22 -12.22 19.78 7.96
CA ARG A 22 -11.33 20.23 6.89
C ARG A 22 -9.89 20.49 7.37
N SER A 23 -9.73 20.99 8.60
CA SER A 23 -8.43 21.16 9.26
C SER A 23 -7.70 19.84 9.56
N GLU A 24 -8.41 18.79 9.96
CA GLU A 24 -7.80 17.48 10.21
C GLU A 24 -7.33 16.81 8.91
N GLN A 25 -8.07 17.03 7.81
CA GLN A 25 -7.66 16.56 6.49
C GLN A 25 -6.41 17.30 6.00
N GLU A 26 -6.37 18.63 6.12
CA GLU A 26 -5.19 19.44 5.77
C GLU A 26 -3.95 19.03 6.60
N ILE A 27 -4.10 18.79 7.90
CA ILE A 27 -3.00 18.30 8.75
C ILE A 27 -2.53 16.91 8.31
N ARG A 28 -3.46 16.01 7.97
CA ARG A 28 -3.12 14.67 7.49
C ARG A 28 -2.37 14.72 6.17
N ASP A 29 -2.79 15.57 5.25
CA ASP A 29 -2.15 15.70 3.94
C ASP A 29 -0.71 16.23 4.07
N GLU A 30 -0.47 17.19 4.96
CA GLU A 30 0.88 17.66 5.25
C GLU A 30 1.76 16.56 5.88
N LYS A 31 1.22 15.78 6.82
CA LYS A 31 1.90 14.60 7.37
C LYS A 31 2.28 13.59 6.27
N LEU A 32 1.35 13.27 5.38
CA LEU A 32 1.59 12.34 4.27
C LEU A 32 2.62 12.88 3.28
N LYS A 33 2.57 14.16 2.97
CA LYS A 33 3.56 14.81 2.11
C LYS A 33 4.96 14.73 2.70
N ARG A 34 5.11 14.96 4.01
CA ARG A 34 6.39 14.83 4.71
C ARG A 34 6.96 13.41 4.62
N ILE A 35 6.11 12.40 4.78
CA ILE A 35 6.50 10.98 4.62
C ILE A 35 6.90 10.68 3.17
N GLY A 36 6.15 11.21 2.21
CA GLY A 36 6.45 11.04 0.79
C GLY A 36 7.82 11.61 0.40
N VAL A 37 8.21 12.76 0.96
CA VAL A 37 9.53 13.35 0.72
C VAL A 37 10.66 12.45 1.23
N SER A 38 10.54 11.89 2.45
CA SER A 38 11.57 10.99 2.98
C SER A 38 11.60 9.65 2.23
N TYR A 39 10.43 9.12 1.84
CA TYR A 39 10.31 7.92 1.00
C TYR A 39 11.07 8.09 -0.32
N LEU A 40 10.82 9.17 -1.05
CA LEU A 40 11.45 9.44 -2.34
C LEU A 40 12.98 9.52 -2.22
N ALA A 41 13.48 10.13 -1.15
CA ALA A 41 14.91 10.35 -0.94
C ALA A 41 15.67 9.08 -0.49
N GLN A 42 15.06 8.24 0.34
CA GLN A 42 15.80 7.19 1.07
C GLN A 42 15.35 5.77 0.72
N VAL A 43 14.07 5.55 0.41
CA VAL A 43 13.48 4.21 0.35
C VAL A 43 13.06 3.79 -1.06
N LYS A 44 12.60 4.72 -1.88
CA LYS A 44 12.17 4.44 -3.26
C LYS A 44 13.23 3.69 -4.08
N PRO A 45 14.53 4.05 -4.05
CA PRO A 45 15.55 3.30 -4.80
C PRO A 45 15.67 1.83 -4.37
N ILE A 46 15.44 1.56 -3.08
CA ILE A 46 15.45 0.20 -2.51
C ILE A 46 14.23 -0.57 -3.01
N PHE A 47 13.04 0.05 -2.98
CA PHE A 47 11.81 -0.57 -3.47
C PHE A 47 11.83 -0.83 -4.98
N GLN A 48 12.44 0.07 -5.77
CA GLN A 48 12.66 -0.15 -7.21
C GLN A 48 13.48 -1.40 -7.50
N LYS A 49 14.44 -1.72 -6.63
CA LYS A 49 15.27 -2.91 -6.77
C LYS A 49 14.56 -4.18 -6.29
N ALA A 50 13.79 -4.12 -5.20
CA ALA A 50 13.31 -5.30 -4.48
C ALA A 50 11.80 -5.58 -4.57
N CYS A 51 10.97 -4.55 -4.76
CA CYS A 51 9.51 -4.65 -4.61
C CYS A 51 8.74 -4.36 -5.91
N PHE A 52 9.29 -3.48 -6.75
CA PHE A 52 8.58 -2.94 -7.92
C PHE A 52 8.26 -3.98 -9.00
N ASP A 53 9.00 -5.09 -9.06
CA ASP A 53 8.74 -6.16 -10.02
C ASP A 53 7.32 -6.74 -9.86
N CYS A 54 6.81 -6.80 -8.62
CA CYS A 54 5.46 -7.31 -8.33
C CYS A 54 4.45 -6.22 -7.96
N HIS A 55 4.90 -5.17 -7.28
CA HIS A 55 4.03 -4.16 -6.67
C HIS A 55 3.99 -2.83 -7.45
N SER A 56 4.36 -2.81 -8.73
CA SER A 56 4.29 -1.56 -9.53
C SER A 56 4.05 -1.82 -11.02
N ASN A 57 3.87 -0.75 -11.79
CA ASN A 57 3.86 -0.80 -13.25
C ASN A 57 5.26 -0.87 -13.87
N GLN A 58 6.32 -0.93 -13.07
CA GLN A 58 7.73 -0.95 -13.51
C GLN A 58 8.33 -2.35 -13.35
N THR A 59 7.63 -3.37 -13.86
CA THR A 59 8.07 -4.77 -13.77
C THR A 59 9.20 -5.10 -14.75
N ARG A 60 10.28 -5.70 -14.24
CA ARG A 60 11.31 -6.32 -15.07
C ARG A 60 10.98 -7.80 -15.29
N TYR A 61 10.38 -8.09 -16.43
CA TYR A 61 9.99 -9.46 -16.76
C TYR A 61 11.21 -10.35 -17.06
N PRO A 62 11.25 -11.59 -16.53
CA PRO A 62 12.29 -12.56 -16.86
C PRO A 62 12.13 -13.06 -18.31
N SER A 63 13.20 -13.62 -18.89
CA SER A 63 13.20 -14.07 -20.31
C SER A 63 12.11 -15.10 -20.63
N TYR A 64 11.75 -15.95 -19.66
CA TYR A 64 10.71 -16.97 -19.80
C TYR A 64 9.27 -16.42 -19.71
N TYR A 65 9.08 -15.12 -19.42
CA TYR A 65 7.76 -14.48 -19.45
C TYR A 65 7.06 -14.59 -20.81
N LYS A 66 7.81 -14.81 -21.89
CA LYS A 66 7.25 -14.99 -23.25
C LYS A 66 6.55 -16.34 -23.44
N ILE A 67 6.70 -17.29 -22.52
CA ILE A 67 6.12 -18.63 -22.63
C ILE A 67 4.64 -18.58 -22.21
N PRO A 68 3.69 -18.96 -23.10
CA PRO A 68 2.28 -19.10 -22.73
C PRO A 68 2.09 -20.07 -21.57
N GLY A 69 1.17 -19.77 -20.67
CA GLY A 69 0.99 -20.42 -19.37
C GLY A 69 1.75 -19.70 -18.26
N ILE A 70 3.08 -19.54 -18.41
CA ILE A 70 3.91 -18.84 -17.43
C ILE A 70 3.59 -17.34 -17.41
N ARG A 71 3.37 -16.75 -18.60
CA ARG A 71 2.93 -15.36 -18.73
C ARG A 71 1.69 -15.06 -17.88
N GLN A 72 0.63 -15.85 -18.06
CA GLN A 72 -0.64 -15.66 -17.37
C GLN A 72 -0.49 -15.80 -15.85
N LEU A 73 0.34 -16.74 -15.41
CA LEU A 73 0.62 -16.93 -13.99
C LEU A 73 1.32 -15.71 -13.39
N ILE A 74 2.37 -15.20 -14.05
CA ILE A 74 3.08 -13.98 -13.62
C ILE A 74 2.15 -12.77 -13.63
N ASP A 75 1.38 -12.59 -14.72
CA ASP A 75 0.42 -11.49 -14.85
C ASP A 75 -0.63 -11.54 -13.71
N SER A 76 -1.10 -12.74 -13.35
CA SER A 76 -2.02 -12.96 -12.22
C SER A 76 -1.39 -12.63 -10.87
N ASP A 77 -0.16 -13.08 -10.62
CA ASP A 77 0.56 -12.84 -9.37
C ASP A 77 0.82 -11.33 -9.16
N ILE A 78 1.21 -10.62 -10.22
CA ILE A 78 1.40 -9.15 -10.19
C ILE A 78 0.07 -8.45 -9.94
N ALA A 79 -1.00 -8.87 -10.64
CA ALA A 79 -2.32 -8.28 -10.46
C ALA A 79 -2.82 -8.45 -9.02
N GLU A 80 -2.60 -9.61 -8.40
CA GLU A 80 -2.96 -9.85 -7.00
C GLU A 80 -2.09 -9.03 -6.03
N SER A 81 -0.77 -9.03 -6.22
CA SER A 81 0.18 -8.27 -5.39
C SER A 81 -0.19 -6.79 -5.33
N LYS A 82 -0.60 -6.20 -6.46
CA LYS A 82 -1.02 -4.80 -6.57
C LYS A 82 -2.38 -4.48 -5.95
N LYS A 83 -3.25 -5.47 -5.72
CA LYS A 83 -4.45 -5.27 -4.89
C LYS A 83 -4.06 -5.08 -3.44
N HIS A 84 -3.00 -5.77 -3.00
CA HIS A 84 -2.50 -5.62 -1.65
C HIS A 84 -1.76 -4.30 -1.45
N LEU A 85 -0.83 -3.97 -2.34
CA LEU A 85 -0.04 -2.76 -2.26
C LEU A 85 0.52 -2.39 -3.64
N ASP A 86 0.33 -1.16 -4.09
CA ASP A 86 0.77 -0.66 -5.40
C ASP A 86 1.58 0.63 -5.28
N PHE A 87 2.87 0.52 -5.62
CA PHE A 87 3.86 1.59 -5.62
C PHE A 87 3.86 2.43 -6.92
N SER A 88 2.96 2.15 -7.87
CA SER A 88 2.99 2.79 -9.20
C SER A 88 2.86 4.31 -9.17
N ASN A 89 2.17 4.88 -8.18
CA ASN A 89 1.87 6.31 -8.08
C ASN A 89 2.63 7.00 -6.93
N ASP A 90 3.73 6.40 -6.45
CA ASP A 90 4.47 6.87 -5.27
C ASP A 90 3.59 6.94 -4.01
N PHE A 91 4.05 7.67 -2.99
CA PHE A 91 3.40 7.75 -1.68
C PHE A 91 2.35 8.88 -1.64
N PRO A 92 1.19 8.68 -0.99
CA PRO A 92 0.73 7.46 -0.33
C PRO A 92 0.41 6.35 -1.33
N PHE A 93 0.74 5.11 -0.96
CA PHE A 93 0.56 3.96 -1.84
C PHE A 93 -0.92 3.66 -2.04
N LYS A 94 -1.24 3.09 -3.20
CA LYS A 94 -2.58 2.57 -3.44
C LYS A 94 -2.65 1.15 -2.85
N SER A 95 -3.60 0.91 -1.96
CA SER A 95 -3.83 -0.40 -1.34
C SER A 95 -5.32 -0.53 -0.98
N HIS A 96 -5.68 -1.69 -0.43
CA HIS A 96 -6.99 -1.91 0.20
C HIS A 96 -6.99 -1.55 1.69
N ALA A 97 -5.88 -1.05 2.23
CA ALA A 97 -5.67 -0.80 3.64
C ALA A 97 -5.41 0.69 3.92
N SER A 98 -5.33 1.06 5.19
CA SER A 98 -4.86 2.39 5.59
C SER A 98 -3.35 2.54 5.39
N VAL A 99 -2.87 3.78 5.31
CA VAL A 99 -1.43 4.08 5.19
C VAL A 99 -0.66 3.52 6.39
N GLU A 100 -1.26 3.56 7.57
CA GLU A 100 -0.74 3.03 8.82
C GLU A 100 -0.57 1.50 8.75
N GLU A 101 -1.58 0.79 8.22
CA GLU A 101 -1.53 -0.67 8.01
C GLU A 101 -0.51 -1.05 6.93
N ASP A 102 -0.43 -0.29 5.83
CA ASP A 102 0.57 -0.51 4.78
C ASP A 102 1.99 -0.35 5.32
N LEU A 103 2.26 0.71 6.09
CA LEU A 103 3.57 0.93 6.72
C LEU A 103 3.93 -0.22 7.66
N LYS A 104 2.95 -0.69 8.45
CA LYS A 104 3.15 -1.85 9.33
C LYS A 104 3.46 -3.11 8.52
N ALA A 105 2.67 -3.41 7.50
CA ALA A 105 2.85 -4.58 6.64
C ALA A 105 4.22 -4.58 5.97
N ILE A 106 4.64 -3.45 5.41
CA ILE A 106 5.99 -3.27 4.83
C ILE A 106 7.07 -3.57 5.89
N GLY A 107 6.95 -2.99 7.09
CA GLY A 107 7.91 -3.20 8.17
C GLY A 107 8.03 -4.67 8.59
N ASP A 108 6.90 -5.34 8.72
CA ASP A 108 6.84 -6.76 9.10
C ASP A 108 7.45 -7.66 8.01
N GLU A 109 7.08 -7.48 6.74
CA GLU A 109 7.61 -8.26 5.62
C GLU A 109 9.12 -8.11 5.46
N VAL A 110 9.65 -6.91 5.69
CA VAL A 110 11.10 -6.65 5.64
C VAL A 110 11.83 -7.33 6.81
N ARG A 111 11.24 -7.30 8.00
CA ARG A 111 11.79 -7.92 9.22
C ARG A 111 11.78 -9.44 9.12
N GLU A 112 10.66 -10.01 8.71
CA GLU A 112 10.45 -11.47 8.63
C GLU A 112 11.16 -12.06 7.42
N GLY A 113 11.23 -11.30 6.32
CA GLY A 113 11.84 -11.76 5.07
C GLY A 113 10.97 -12.78 4.33
N ASP A 114 9.67 -12.76 4.59
CA ASP A 114 8.68 -13.63 3.96
C ASP A 114 8.40 -13.22 2.50
N MET A 115 8.59 -11.93 2.19
CA MET A 115 8.63 -11.42 0.82
C MET A 115 10.04 -11.46 0.18
N PRO A 116 10.16 -11.88 -1.09
CA PRO A 116 9.10 -12.44 -1.92
C PRO A 116 8.83 -13.93 -1.61
N PRO A 117 7.68 -14.49 -2.04
CA PRO A 117 7.33 -15.88 -1.83
C PRO A 117 8.44 -16.85 -2.23
N PHE A 118 8.56 -17.98 -1.54
CA PHE A 118 9.66 -18.93 -1.73
C PHE A 118 9.86 -19.38 -3.19
N ARG A 119 8.76 -19.61 -3.93
CA ARG A 119 8.80 -19.97 -5.36
C ARG A 119 9.48 -18.90 -6.20
N TYR A 120 9.21 -17.63 -5.91
CA TYR A 120 9.86 -16.50 -6.58
C TYR A 120 11.36 -16.47 -6.26
N ARG A 121 11.75 -16.69 -4.99
CA ARG A 121 13.15 -16.69 -4.55
C ARG A 121 14.01 -17.76 -5.23
N ILE A 122 13.44 -18.93 -5.55
CA ILE A 122 14.16 -20.00 -6.29
C ILE A 122 14.58 -19.50 -7.68
N LEU A 123 13.70 -18.78 -8.37
CA LEU A 123 13.91 -18.32 -9.75
C LEU A 123 14.63 -16.95 -9.80
N HIS A 124 14.56 -16.15 -8.72
CA HIS A 124 15.05 -14.77 -8.66
C HIS A 124 15.98 -14.54 -7.46
N SER A 125 17.11 -15.26 -7.42
CA SER A 125 18.07 -15.19 -6.31
C SER A 125 18.79 -13.84 -6.12
N ARG A 126 18.72 -12.94 -7.11
CA ARG A 126 19.49 -11.68 -7.15
C ARG A 126 18.83 -10.48 -6.47
N GLN A 127 17.54 -10.57 -6.10
CA GLN A 127 16.75 -9.43 -5.62
C GLN A 127 16.56 -9.47 -4.10
N LYS A 128 17.66 -9.56 -3.34
CA LYS A 128 17.62 -9.57 -1.87
C LYS A 128 17.94 -8.19 -1.31
N LEU A 129 17.17 -7.76 -0.32
CA LEU A 129 17.50 -6.61 0.53
C LEU A 129 18.79 -6.91 1.31
N THR A 130 19.73 -5.96 1.31
CA THR A 130 20.89 -6.02 2.21
C THR A 130 20.50 -5.68 3.64
N LYS A 131 21.43 -5.80 4.60
CA LYS A 131 21.17 -5.39 5.99
C LYS A 131 20.90 -3.89 6.07
N GLU A 132 21.62 -3.12 5.27
CA GLU A 132 21.51 -1.67 5.15
C GLU A 132 20.17 -1.29 4.52
N ASP A 133 19.75 -1.98 3.45
CA ASP A 133 18.43 -1.80 2.83
C ASP A 133 17.31 -2.02 3.87
N LYS A 134 17.39 -3.13 4.61
CA LYS A 134 16.40 -3.45 5.66
C LYS A 134 16.37 -2.38 6.74
N ALA A 135 17.53 -1.94 7.23
CA ALA A 135 17.62 -0.90 8.25
C ALA A 135 17.03 0.43 7.77
N ALA A 136 17.31 0.86 6.54
CA ALA A 136 16.76 2.08 5.97
C ALA A 136 15.23 2.03 5.90
N ILE A 137 14.66 0.89 5.46
CA ILE A 137 13.20 0.71 5.41
C ILE A 137 12.61 0.72 6.83
N SER A 138 13.21 -0.02 7.77
CA SER A 138 12.71 -0.08 9.16
C SER A 138 12.72 1.29 9.84
N THR A 139 13.78 2.07 9.65
CA THR A 139 13.87 3.45 10.15
C THR A 139 12.76 4.31 9.55
N TRP A 140 12.61 4.29 8.22
CA TRP A 140 11.58 5.06 7.55
C TRP A 140 10.16 4.68 7.99
N VAL A 141 9.85 3.38 8.15
CA VAL A 141 8.55 2.92 8.66
C VAL A 141 8.30 3.47 10.07
N SER A 142 9.29 3.37 10.96
CA SER A 142 9.17 3.84 12.34
C SER A 142 8.95 5.36 12.42
N GLU A 143 9.71 6.14 11.65
CA GLU A 143 9.55 7.60 11.57
C GLU A 143 8.20 8.00 10.97
N SER A 144 7.76 7.30 9.93
CA SER A 144 6.47 7.55 9.28
C SER A 144 5.30 7.26 10.22
N ALA A 145 5.37 6.15 10.96
CA ALA A 145 4.37 5.83 11.98
C ALA A 145 4.34 6.88 13.11
N ALA A 146 5.49 7.46 13.48
CA ALA A 146 5.54 8.55 14.45
C ALA A 146 4.94 9.86 13.92
N ILE A 147 5.06 10.14 12.62
CA ILE A 147 4.43 11.31 11.97
C ILE A 147 2.90 11.19 11.94
N LEU A 148 2.37 9.98 11.74
CA LEU A 148 0.92 9.74 11.60
C LEU A 148 0.17 9.78 12.94
N LYS A 149 0.84 9.48 14.06
CA LYS A 149 0.31 9.71 15.42
C LYS A 149 -0.01 11.19 15.65
#